data_AF-A0AAW6RKE0-F1
#
_entry.id   AF-A0AAW6RKE0-F1
#
_cell.length_a   1.000
_cell.length_b   1.000
_cell.length_c   1.000
_cell.angle_alpha   90.00
_cell.angle_beta   90.00
_cell.angle_gamma   90.00
#
_symmetry.space_group_name_H-M   'P 1'
#
loop_
_entity.id
_entity.type
_entity.pdbx_description
1 polymer ?
#
loop_
_entity_poly.entity_id
_entity_poly.type
_entity_poly.pdbx_seq_one_letter_code
_entity_poly.pdbx_strand_id
1 'polypeptide(L)'
;MKTTAFFLLTLACLAPGGAWAINKCTDAAGKVSYQEQPCPASARQSAVASPRSPAAPPSAAQQPGKGAAAQAGGGPAAGDASADEAILRLVATDSLVESCKHLPDFNEQGMPLYQKWRQNRRQAYAQYENSGRYAELMARATEQARLTRQAAPQQMNAFCSGPALQALRQQAVQ
;
A
#
# COMPACT_ATOMS: atom_id res chain seq x y z
N MET A 1 51.21 -47.34 0.62
CA MET A 1 51.75 -46.70 1.85
C MET A 1 51.35 -45.23 1.75
N LYS A 2 50.50 -44.59 2.56
CA LYS A 2 50.28 -44.66 4.00
C LYS A 2 48.91 -43.99 4.32
N THR A 3 48.08 -44.67 5.10
CA THR A 3 47.18 -44.17 6.19
C THR A 3 46.14 -43.07 5.94
N THR A 4 44.89 -43.52 5.78
CA THR A 4 43.69 -43.22 6.59
C THR A 4 43.72 -42.07 7.62
N ALA A 5 42.74 -41.16 7.53
CA ALA A 5 41.97 -40.67 8.67
C ALA A 5 40.64 -40.05 8.20
N PHE A 6 39.54 -40.73 8.54
CA PHE A 6 38.18 -40.23 8.58
C PHE A 6 38.10 -39.05 9.56
N PHE A 7 37.60 -37.89 9.12
CA PHE A 7 36.98 -36.92 10.03
C PHE A 7 35.64 -36.50 9.42
N LEU A 8 34.62 -37.31 9.74
CA LEU A 8 33.23 -36.88 9.75
C LEU A 8 33.09 -35.77 10.79
N LEU A 9 32.92 -34.52 10.35
CA LEU A 9 32.27 -33.50 11.16
C LEU A 9 31.44 -32.61 10.23
N THR A 10 30.20 -33.07 10.09
CA THR A 10 28.98 -32.31 9.82
C THR A 10 29.09 -30.87 10.33
N LEU A 11 29.45 -29.93 9.44
CA LEU A 11 29.23 -28.51 9.68
C LEU A 11 27.78 -28.19 9.31
N ALA A 12 26.90 -28.48 10.27
CA ALA A 12 25.51 -28.12 10.25
C ALA A 12 25.36 -26.60 10.06
N CYS A 13 24.46 -26.24 9.15
CA CYS A 13 23.96 -24.90 8.91
C CYS A 13 23.71 -24.12 10.21
N LEU A 14 24.41 -23.00 10.38
CA LEU A 14 23.96 -21.89 11.20
C LEU A 14 24.25 -20.61 10.43
N ALA A 15 23.35 -20.29 9.50
CA ALA A 15 23.13 -18.91 9.10
C ALA A 15 22.54 -18.18 10.31
N PRO A 16 23.16 -17.10 10.84
CA PRO A 16 22.40 -16.08 11.52
C PRO A 16 21.75 -15.23 10.42
N GLY A 17 20.68 -15.78 9.84
CA GLY A 17 19.62 -14.97 9.27
C GLY A 17 18.98 -14.22 10.44
N GLY A 18 19.58 -13.09 10.82
CA GLY A 18 19.00 -12.19 11.81
C GLY A 18 17.72 -11.63 11.22
N ALA A 19 16.59 -12.20 11.60
CA ALA A 19 15.31 -11.52 11.50
C ALA A 19 15.44 -10.22 12.31
N TRP A 20 15.60 -9.09 11.62
CA TRP A 20 15.64 -7.77 12.24
C TRP A 20 14.25 -7.48 12.80
N ALA A 21 14.01 -7.90 14.04
CA ALA A 21 12.82 -7.54 14.80
C ALA A 21 12.96 -6.08 15.20
N ILE A 22 12.60 -5.17 14.29
CA ILE A 22 12.51 -3.75 14.60
C ILE A 22 11.35 -3.56 15.58
N ASN A 23 11.69 -3.24 16.83
CA ASN A 23 10.73 -2.95 17.88
C ASN A 23 10.25 -1.51 17.74
N LYS A 24 8.92 -1.34 17.66
CA LYS A 24 8.28 -0.03 17.74
C LYS A 24 8.14 0.33 19.22
N CYS A 25 8.94 1.29 19.67
CA CYS A 25 8.91 1.82 21.02
C CYS A 25 8.13 3.13 21.02
N THR A 26 7.14 3.25 21.89
CA THR A 26 6.43 4.52 22.10
C THR A 26 6.77 5.03 23.50
N ASP A 27 7.35 6.22 23.58
CA ASP A 27 7.68 6.86 24.85
C ASP A 27 6.43 7.44 25.55
N ALA A 28 6.59 7.87 26.80
CA ALA A 28 5.51 8.45 27.60
C ALA A 28 4.97 9.78 27.04
N ALA A 29 5.71 10.44 26.14
CA ALA A 29 5.29 11.65 25.43
C ALA A 29 4.61 11.34 24.07
N GLY A 30 4.48 10.05 23.71
CA GLY A 30 3.85 9.59 22.48
C GLY A 30 4.76 9.62 21.25
N LYS A 31 6.07 9.89 21.37
CA LYS A 31 7.00 9.73 20.25
C LYS A 31 7.27 8.26 20.00
N VAL A 32 7.30 7.91 18.72
CA VAL A 32 7.57 6.56 18.23
C VAL A 32 9.00 6.49 17.72
N SER A 33 9.81 5.60 18.30
CA SER A 33 11.11 5.20 17.76
C SER A 33 11.07 3.74 17.31
N TYR A 34 11.86 3.44 16.27
CA TYR A 34 12.01 2.10 15.73
C TYR A 34 13.45 1.67 16.00
N GLN A 35 13.61 0.60 16.77
CA GLN A 35 14.93 0.18 17.24
C GLN A 35 15.01 -1.34 17.30
N GLU A 36 16.17 -1.87 16.96
CA GLU A 36 16.41 -3.32 16.93
C GLU A 36 16.56 -3.90 18.34
N GLN A 37 16.97 -3.05 19.29
CA GLN A 37 17.10 -3.39 20.71
C GLN A 37 15.73 -3.30 21.42
N PRO A 38 15.48 -4.12 22.47
CA PRO A 38 14.25 -4.06 23.26
C PRO A 38 13.97 -2.64 23.78
N CYS A 39 12.69 -2.26 23.85
CA CYS A 39 12.34 -0.94 24.35
C CYS A 39 12.72 -0.80 25.84
N PRO A 40 13.23 0.36 26.28
CA PRO A 40 13.49 0.61 27.70
C PRO A 40 12.20 0.45 28.51
N ALA A 41 12.28 0.04 29.78
CA ALA A 41 11.12 -0.29 30.62
C ALA A 41 10.07 0.84 30.78
N SER A 42 10.45 2.08 30.45
CA SER A 42 9.59 3.26 30.42
C SER A 42 8.81 3.46 29.11
N ALA A 43 9.00 2.60 28.11
CA ALA A 43 8.33 2.66 26.81
C ALA A 43 7.46 1.42 26.57
N ARG A 44 6.26 1.61 26.00
CA ARG A 44 5.39 0.49 25.61
C ARG A 44 5.98 -0.18 24.37
N GLN A 45 6.48 -1.41 24.50
CA GLN A 45 6.86 -2.25 23.37
C GLN A 45 5.61 -2.90 22.79
N SER A 46 5.36 -2.68 21.50
CA SER A 46 4.38 -3.48 20.74
C SER A 46 5.16 -4.31 19.72
N ALA A 47 5.21 -5.62 19.91
CA ALA A 47 5.79 -6.53 18.94
C ALA A 47 5.00 -6.42 17.62
N VAL A 48 5.67 -6.09 16.51
CA VAL A 48 5.08 -6.19 15.18
C VAL A 48 5.00 -7.69 14.86
N ALA A 49 3.84 -8.29 15.11
CA ALA A 49 3.64 -9.72 14.94
C ALA A 49 3.80 -10.12 13.46
N SER A 50 4.64 -11.13 13.21
CA SER A 50 4.59 -11.96 11.99
C SER A 50 3.19 -12.56 11.77
N PRO A 51 2.82 -12.93 10.52
CA PRO A 51 1.45 -13.27 10.15
C PRO A 51 0.93 -14.49 10.94
N ARG A 52 -0.28 -14.36 11.52
CA ARG A 52 -0.92 -15.35 12.40
C ARG A 52 -1.51 -16.55 11.65
N SER A 53 -1.65 -17.67 12.36
CA SER A 53 -2.78 -18.60 12.23
C SER A 53 -3.21 -19.12 13.62
N PRO A 54 -4.48 -19.57 13.79
CA PRO A 54 -5.39 -18.96 14.77
C PRO A 54 -5.81 -19.88 15.95
N ALA A 55 -6.25 -19.29 17.06
CA ALA A 55 -7.17 -19.90 18.03
C ALA A 55 -7.86 -18.84 18.91
N ALA A 56 -9.05 -19.17 19.40
CA ALA A 56 -10.17 -18.33 19.85
C ALA A 56 -10.07 -17.76 21.31
N PRO A 57 -11.07 -16.98 21.82
CA PRO A 57 -10.92 -15.87 22.79
C PRO A 57 -11.07 -16.24 24.28
N PRO A 58 -10.90 -15.28 25.22
CA PRO A 58 -12.11 -14.69 25.83
C PRO A 58 -12.05 -13.17 26.13
N SER A 59 -13.22 -12.70 26.56
CA SER A 59 -13.78 -11.34 26.65
C SER A 59 -13.10 -10.29 27.54
N ALA A 60 -13.48 -9.05 27.19
CA ALA A 60 -13.80 -7.89 28.03
C ALA A 60 -12.66 -7.08 28.69
N ALA A 61 -12.37 -5.93 28.08
CA ALA A 61 -12.29 -4.68 28.81
C ALA A 61 -12.70 -3.52 27.88
N GLN A 62 -13.91 -3.00 28.09
CA GLN A 62 -14.33 -1.70 27.57
C GLN A 62 -13.40 -0.60 28.09
N GLN A 63 -12.86 0.21 27.19
CA GLN A 63 -12.53 1.59 27.52
C GLN A 63 -13.13 2.54 26.47
N PRO A 64 -13.72 3.67 26.91
CA PRO A 64 -14.58 4.49 26.09
C PRO A 64 -13.83 5.65 25.41
N GLY A 65 -14.15 5.85 24.13
CA GLY A 65 -14.42 7.17 23.56
C GLY A 65 -13.22 8.00 23.07
N LYS A 66 -13.07 8.09 21.74
CA LYS A 66 -13.22 9.34 20.98
C LYS A 66 -13.30 9.06 19.48
N GLY A 67 -14.47 9.36 18.89
CA GLY A 67 -14.62 9.48 17.44
C GLY A 67 -15.35 8.35 16.74
N ALA A 68 -16.51 7.94 17.24
CA ALA A 68 -17.53 7.38 16.38
C ALA A 68 -17.96 8.46 15.37
N ALA A 69 -17.43 8.33 14.17
CA ALA A 69 -18.14 8.66 12.95
C ALA A 69 -17.87 7.52 11.98
N ALA A 70 -18.42 6.35 12.29
CA ALA A 70 -18.98 5.53 11.22
C ALA A 70 -20.10 6.37 10.58
N GLN A 71 -19.69 7.32 9.74
CA GLN A 71 -20.60 7.93 8.80
C GLN A 71 -20.93 6.82 7.80
N ALA A 72 -22.22 6.55 7.71
CA ALA A 72 -22.79 5.56 6.82
C ALA A 72 -22.22 5.72 5.40
N GLY A 73 -21.55 4.68 4.90
CA GLY A 73 -21.15 4.55 3.50
C GLY A 73 -19.67 4.27 3.24
N GLY A 74 -19.32 3.00 2.98
CA GLY A 74 -18.53 2.66 1.79
C GLY A 74 -16.99 2.65 1.83
N GLY A 75 -16.32 2.28 2.94
CA GLY A 75 -14.90 1.85 2.91
C GLY A 75 -13.98 2.45 4.00
N PRO A 76 -12.64 2.23 3.92
CA PRO A 76 -11.66 2.67 4.93
C PRO A 76 -11.56 4.20 5.08
N ALA A 77 -11.31 4.66 6.31
CA ALA A 77 -11.13 6.09 6.60
C ALA A 77 -9.79 6.63 6.08
N ALA A 78 -9.64 7.96 5.99
CA ALA A 78 -8.34 8.56 5.68
C ALA A 78 -7.29 8.14 6.73
N GLY A 79 -6.07 7.87 6.28
CA GLY A 79 -4.98 7.32 7.12
C GLY A 79 -5.09 5.82 7.44
N ASP A 80 -6.20 5.15 7.11
CA ASP A 80 -6.35 3.70 7.26
C ASP A 80 -5.77 2.97 6.04
N ALA A 81 -4.63 2.29 6.25
CA ALA A 81 -3.92 1.57 5.21
C ALA A 81 -4.43 0.14 4.95
N SER A 82 -5.50 -0.30 5.63
CA SER A 82 -5.97 -1.69 5.62
C SER A 82 -6.34 -2.25 4.25
N ALA A 83 -6.70 -1.39 3.28
CA ALA A 83 -7.04 -1.79 1.92
C ALA A 83 -6.15 -1.11 0.86
N ASP A 84 -4.96 -0.62 1.25
CA ASP A 84 -4.09 0.16 0.37
C ASP A 84 -3.78 -0.56 -0.95
N GLU A 85 -3.50 -1.86 -0.93
CA GLU A 85 -3.20 -2.61 -2.16
C GLU A 85 -4.36 -2.53 -3.18
N ALA A 86 -5.59 -2.73 -2.71
CA ALA A 86 -6.77 -2.69 -3.56
C ALA A 86 -7.07 -1.25 -4.03
N ILE A 87 -7.00 -0.28 -3.11
CA ILE A 87 -7.29 1.12 -3.39
C ILE A 87 -6.25 1.72 -4.33
N LEU A 88 -4.96 1.49 -4.10
CA LEU A 88 -3.87 1.98 -4.93
C LEU A 88 -4.00 1.48 -6.37
N ARG A 89 -4.50 0.26 -6.58
CA ARG A 89 -4.73 -0.27 -7.93
C ARG A 89 -5.84 0.46 -8.68
N LEU A 90 -6.82 1.04 -7.98
CA LEU A 90 -7.85 1.89 -8.58
C LEU A 90 -7.30 3.30 -8.81
N VAL A 91 -6.75 3.89 -7.76
CA VAL A 91 -6.18 5.24 -7.74
C VAL A 91 -5.09 5.43 -8.80
N ALA A 92 -4.21 4.45 -9.00
CA ALA A 92 -3.15 4.55 -10.00
C ALA A 92 -3.71 4.74 -11.42
N THR A 93 -4.77 4.03 -11.77
CA THR A 93 -5.41 4.17 -13.09
C THR A 93 -6.25 5.44 -13.18
N ASP A 94 -7.02 5.76 -12.14
CA ASP A 94 -7.85 6.97 -12.10
C ASP A 94 -7.01 8.25 -12.18
N SER A 95 -5.92 8.31 -11.41
CA SER A 95 -4.99 9.45 -11.44
C SER A 95 -4.25 9.57 -12.77
N LEU A 96 -3.90 8.46 -13.42
CA LEU A 96 -3.33 8.46 -14.78
C LEU A 96 -4.32 9.06 -15.78
N VAL A 97 -5.59 8.65 -15.73
CA VAL A 97 -6.63 9.18 -16.61
C VAL A 97 -6.89 10.66 -16.32
N GLU A 98 -7.02 11.06 -15.06
CA GLU A 98 -7.19 12.47 -14.68
C GLU A 98 -6.03 13.34 -15.18
N SER A 99 -4.81 12.79 -15.13
CA SER A 99 -3.61 13.48 -15.61
C SER A 99 -3.61 13.65 -17.12
N CYS A 100 -4.14 12.70 -17.89
CA CYS A 100 -4.00 12.64 -19.35
C CYS A 100 -5.27 13.03 -20.14
N LYS A 101 -6.47 13.01 -19.54
CA LYS A 101 -7.76 13.24 -20.25
C LYS A 101 -7.90 14.60 -20.95
N HIS A 102 -7.05 15.55 -20.59
CA HIS A 102 -7.03 16.88 -21.21
C HIS A 102 -6.40 16.86 -22.62
N LEU A 103 -5.68 15.81 -22.98
CA LEU A 103 -5.09 15.65 -24.31
C LEU A 103 -6.09 14.95 -25.25
N PRO A 104 -6.32 15.49 -26.46
CA PRO A 104 -7.36 14.98 -27.37
C PRO A 104 -7.14 13.52 -27.76
N ASP A 105 -5.93 13.16 -28.20
CA ASP A 105 -5.60 11.79 -28.62
C ASP A 105 -5.81 10.77 -27.49
N PHE A 106 -5.46 11.14 -26.25
CA PHE A 106 -5.70 10.29 -25.09
C PHE A 106 -7.19 10.18 -24.80
N ASN A 107 -7.94 11.28 -24.89
CA ASN A 107 -9.37 11.28 -24.62
C ASN A 107 -10.12 10.37 -25.61
N GLU A 108 -9.80 10.43 -26.91
CA GLU A 108 -10.44 9.61 -27.94
C GLU A 108 -10.14 8.11 -27.79
N GLN A 109 -8.88 7.74 -27.53
CA GLN A 109 -8.47 6.33 -27.49
C GLN A 109 -8.55 5.73 -26.08
N GLY A 110 -8.22 6.51 -25.06
CA GLY A 110 -8.06 6.06 -23.67
C GLY A 110 -9.37 5.99 -22.91
N MET A 111 -10.30 6.94 -23.12
CA MET A 111 -11.55 6.95 -22.36
C MET A 111 -12.43 5.72 -22.59
N PRO A 112 -12.60 5.18 -23.81
CA PRO A 112 -13.36 3.94 -24.00
C PRO A 112 -12.74 2.74 -23.26
N LEU A 113 -11.41 2.66 -23.24
CA LEU A 113 -10.67 1.62 -22.51
C LEU A 113 -10.84 1.77 -20.99
N TYR A 114 -10.73 3.00 -20.50
CA TYR A 114 -10.93 3.32 -19.09
C TYR A 114 -12.36 3.03 -18.63
N GLN A 115 -13.37 3.38 -19.43
CA GLN A 115 -14.77 3.08 -19.13
C GLN A 115 -15.00 1.56 -19.04
N LYS A 116 -14.47 0.78 -19.98
CA LYS A 116 -14.54 -0.69 -19.93
C LYS A 116 -13.85 -1.24 -18.68
N TRP A 117 -12.66 -0.77 -18.36
CA TRP A 117 -11.93 -1.19 -17.17
C TRP A 117 -12.69 -0.83 -15.87
N ARG A 118 -13.28 0.36 -15.77
CA ARG A 118 -14.16 0.75 -14.64
C ARG A 118 -15.38 -0.16 -14.55
N GLN A 119 -15.99 -0.52 -15.68
CA GLN A 119 -17.12 -1.45 -15.72
C GLN A 119 -16.77 -2.84 -15.16
N ASN A 120 -15.61 -3.38 -15.52
CA ASN A 120 -15.10 -4.65 -14.98
C ASN A 120 -14.84 -4.59 -13.47
N ARG A 121 -14.56 -3.40 -12.94
CA ARG A 121 -14.22 -3.17 -11.52
C ARG A 121 -15.32 -2.50 -10.71
N ARG A 122 -16.57 -2.48 -11.20
CA ARG A 122 -17.70 -1.81 -10.52
C ARG A 122 -17.86 -2.21 -9.05
N GLN A 123 -17.62 -3.47 -8.71
CA GLN A 123 -17.70 -3.93 -7.32
C GLN A 123 -16.62 -3.27 -6.43
N ALA A 124 -15.38 -3.19 -6.92
CA ALA A 124 -14.30 -2.52 -6.19
C ALA A 124 -14.56 -1.01 -6.06
N TYR A 125 -15.10 -0.37 -7.10
CA TYR A 125 -15.52 1.03 -7.03
C TYR A 125 -16.65 1.25 -6.01
N ALA A 126 -17.68 0.41 -6.01
CA ALA A 126 -18.75 0.48 -5.03
C ALA A 126 -18.25 0.36 -3.59
N GLN A 127 -17.16 -0.38 -3.38
CA GLN A 127 -16.56 -0.61 -2.06
C GLN A 127 -15.62 0.50 -1.60
N TYR A 128 -14.93 1.20 -2.51
CA TYR A 128 -13.80 2.06 -2.14
C TYR A 128 -13.89 3.49 -2.64
N GLU A 129 -14.64 3.80 -3.70
CA GLU A 129 -14.63 5.13 -4.33
C GLU A 129 -15.06 6.24 -3.37
N ASN A 130 -15.98 5.94 -2.46
CA ASN A 130 -16.48 6.89 -1.45
C ASN A 130 -15.69 6.84 -0.12
N SER A 131 -14.62 6.05 -0.06
CA SER A 131 -13.81 5.89 1.15
C SER A 131 -12.89 7.09 1.37
N GLY A 132 -12.66 7.45 2.64
CA GLY A 132 -11.73 8.52 3.00
C GLY A 132 -10.30 8.21 2.53
N ARG A 133 -9.91 6.93 2.54
CA ARG A 133 -8.59 6.51 2.07
C ARG A 133 -8.41 6.69 0.57
N TYR A 134 -9.41 6.33 -0.24
CA TYR A 134 -9.37 6.55 -1.69
C TYR A 134 -9.25 8.04 -2.03
N ALA A 135 -10.04 8.89 -1.38
CA ALA A 135 -9.97 10.34 -1.56
C ALA A 135 -8.58 10.91 -1.20
N GLU A 136 -8.00 10.48 -0.09
CA GLU A 136 -6.66 10.89 0.33
C GLU A 136 -5.59 10.51 -0.71
N LEU A 137 -5.61 9.26 -1.18
CA LEU A 137 -4.64 8.75 -2.14
C LEU A 137 -4.80 9.42 -3.52
N MET A 138 -6.04 9.65 -3.98
CA MET A 138 -6.30 10.41 -5.20
C MET A 138 -5.77 11.85 -5.11
N ALA A 139 -5.96 12.52 -3.98
CA ALA A 139 -5.46 13.89 -3.77
C ALA A 139 -3.92 13.94 -3.85
N ARG A 140 -3.24 12.98 -3.19
CA ARG A 140 -1.78 12.86 -3.25
C ARG A 140 -1.28 12.57 -4.67
N ALA A 141 -1.92 11.65 -5.38
CA ALA A 141 -1.56 11.31 -6.76
C ALA A 141 -1.77 12.50 -7.72
N THR A 142 -2.86 13.25 -7.55
CA THR A 142 -3.15 14.45 -8.35
C THR A 142 -2.11 15.53 -8.12
N GLU A 143 -1.73 15.77 -6.87
CA GLU A 143 -0.69 16.75 -6.53
C GLU A 143 0.67 16.33 -7.10
N GLN A 144 1.03 15.05 -7.01
CA GLN A 144 2.26 14.53 -7.61
C GLN A 144 2.25 14.67 -9.14
N ALA A 145 1.13 14.41 -9.80
CA ALA A 145 0.99 14.62 -11.24
C ALA A 145 1.09 16.10 -11.63
N ARG A 146 0.56 17.00 -10.79
CA ARG A 146 0.69 18.46 -10.96
C ARG A 146 2.15 18.88 -10.89
N LEU A 147 2.86 18.46 -9.85
CA LEU A 147 4.30 18.76 -9.67
C LEU A 147 5.14 18.20 -10.82
N THR A 148 4.88 16.96 -11.24
CA THR A 148 5.58 16.33 -12.37
C THR A 148 5.33 17.08 -13.68
N ARG A 149 4.08 17.53 -13.94
CA ARG A 149 3.77 18.35 -15.12
C ARG A 149 4.49 19.69 -15.11
N GLN A 150 4.62 20.33 -13.95
CA GLN A 150 5.35 21.59 -13.84
C GLN A 150 6.84 21.41 -14.08
N ALA A 151 7.42 20.32 -13.59
CA ALA A 151 8.84 20.03 -13.77
C ALA A 151 9.19 19.56 -15.19
N ALA A 152 8.31 18.77 -15.83
CA ALA A 152 8.59 18.12 -17.12
C ALA A 152 7.33 18.01 -18.01
N PRO A 153 6.80 19.13 -18.53
CA PRO A 153 5.53 19.14 -19.27
C PRO A 153 5.59 18.31 -20.56
N GLN A 154 6.69 18.39 -21.32
CA GLN A 154 6.85 17.62 -22.56
C GLN A 154 6.91 16.12 -22.30
N GLN A 155 7.62 15.70 -21.24
CA GLN A 155 7.70 14.27 -20.88
C GLN A 155 6.34 13.73 -20.46
N MET A 156 5.54 14.51 -19.71
CA MET A 156 4.20 14.08 -19.34
C MET A 156 3.29 13.93 -20.55
N ASN A 157 3.33 14.87 -21.51
CA ASN A 157 2.52 14.77 -22.71
C ASN A 157 2.89 13.53 -23.55
N ALA A 158 4.20 13.26 -23.71
CA ALA A 158 4.69 12.06 -24.39
C ALA A 158 4.29 10.77 -23.67
N PHE A 159 4.29 10.77 -22.33
CA PHE A 159 3.80 9.66 -21.52
C PHE A 159 2.30 9.40 -21.77
N CYS A 160 1.50 10.46 -21.75
CA CYS A 160 0.06 10.37 -21.97
C CYS A 160 -0.28 9.87 -23.39
N SER A 161 0.44 10.32 -24.42
CA SER A 161 0.17 9.94 -25.81
C SER A 161 0.63 8.52 -26.19
N GLY A 162 1.44 7.86 -25.36
CA GLY A 162 1.97 6.52 -25.66
C GLY A 162 1.82 5.54 -24.49
N PRO A 163 2.76 5.54 -23.53
CA PRO A 163 2.77 4.62 -22.40
C PRO A 163 1.43 4.53 -21.62
N ALA A 164 0.77 5.65 -21.37
CA ALA A 164 -0.49 5.68 -20.63
C ALA A 164 -1.62 4.94 -21.36
N LEU A 165 -1.74 5.14 -22.68
CA LEU A 165 -2.69 4.41 -23.52
C LEU A 165 -2.36 2.91 -23.55
N GLN A 166 -1.09 2.55 -23.65
CA GLN A 166 -0.64 1.15 -23.62
C GLN A 166 -1.03 0.48 -22.30
N ALA A 167 -0.82 1.16 -21.17
CA ALA A 167 -1.19 0.65 -19.85
C ALA A 167 -2.70 0.43 -19.73
N LEU A 168 -3.52 1.38 -20.19
CA LEU A 168 -4.99 1.23 -20.20
C LEU A 168 -5.45 0.06 -21.07
N ARG A 169 -4.84 -0.15 -22.24
CA ARG A 169 -5.14 -1.30 -23.11
C ARG A 169 -4.90 -2.63 -22.39
N GLN A 170 -3.75 -2.76 -21.72
CA GLN A 170 -3.42 -3.97 -20.96
C GLN A 170 -4.39 -4.19 -19.79
N GLN A 171 -4.78 -3.13 -19.11
CA GLN A 171 -5.71 -3.22 -17.99
C GLN A 171 -7.14 -3.53 -18.43
N ALA A 172 -7.59 -3.05 -19.58
CA ALA A 172 -8.96 -3.25 -20.08
C ALA A 172 -9.24 -4.68 -20.63
N VAL A 173 -8.21 -5.51 -20.77
CA VAL A 173 -8.32 -6.94 -21.16
C VAL A 173 -8.47 -7.84 -19.93
N GLN A 174 -8.09 -7.35 -18.75
CA GLN A 174 -8.14 -8.06 -17.46
C GLN A 174 -9.50 -7.86 -16.78
#